data_AF-L7K0M6-F1
#
_entry.id   AF-L7K0M6-F1
#
_cell.length_a   1.000
_cell.length_b   1.000
_cell.length_c   1.000
_cell.angle_alpha   90.00
_cell.angle_beta   90.00
_cell.angle_gamma   90.00
#
_symmetry.space_group_name_H-M   'P 1'
#
loop_
_entity.id
_entity.type
_entity.pdbx_description
1 polymer ?
#
loop_
_entity_poly.entity_id
_entity_poly.type
_entity_poly.pdbx_seq_one_letter_code
_entity_poly.pdbx_strand_id
1 'polypeptide(L)'
;MKTKFSSRNLKILTIDANVFLFLDTTDLACSDIKVLKIRFVWLVEGKNKMRIKKIELQELFIECEDNCIDPEWTLIKKIELVTFIDLLAKRINFSTLKYFAFISNKELVAVDPNTLMIVSRHQGTKTHHPSQTITYKDNPNFE
;
A
#
# COMPACT_ATOMS: atom_id res chain seq x y z
N MET A 1 9.54 -17.10 -22.40
CA MET A 1 8.19 -16.55 -22.63
C MET A 1 8.05 -15.27 -21.82
N LYS A 2 7.90 -14.10 -22.46
CA LYS A 2 7.52 -12.85 -21.79
C LYS A 2 6.00 -12.77 -21.79
N THR A 3 5.36 -13.04 -20.67
CA THR A 3 3.92 -12.83 -20.51
C THR A 3 3.66 -11.32 -20.49
N LYS A 4 3.14 -10.78 -21.60
CA LYS A 4 2.78 -9.37 -21.73
C LYS A 4 1.41 -9.19 -21.07
N PHE A 5 1.38 -8.72 -19.83
CA PHE A 5 0.13 -8.37 -19.16
C PHE A 5 -0.45 -7.11 -19.82
N SER A 6 -1.56 -7.23 -20.54
CA SER A 6 -2.31 -6.08 -21.05
C SER A 6 -3.20 -5.55 -19.92
N SER A 7 -2.72 -4.54 -19.19
CA SER A 7 -3.35 -3.95 -18.00
C SER A 7 -4.28 -2.76 -18.31
N ARG A 8 -4.65 -2.52 -19.58
CA ARG A 8 -5.37 -1.30 -20.03
C ARG A 8 -6.76 -1.07 -19.42
N ASN A 9 -7.28 -2.00 -18.61
CA ASN A 9 -8.54 -1.84 -17.90
C ASN A 9 -8.42 -2.14 -16.39
N LEU A 10 -7.23 -2.47 -15.91
CA LEU A 10 -7.02 -2.85 -14.51
C LEU A 10 -6.90 -1.58 -13.66
N LYS A 11 -7.94 -1.26 -12.90
CA LYS A 11 -7.95 -0.09 -12.00
C LYS A 11 -7.43 -0.39 -10.60
N ILE A 12 -7.55 -1.64 -10.17
CA ILE A 12 -7.22 -2.09 -8.82
C ILE A 12 -6.31 -3.32 -8.94
N LEU A 13 -5.17 -3.29 -8.26
CA LEU A 13 -4.26 -4.42 -8.16
C LEU A 13 -4.05 -4.79 -6.69
N THR A 14 -4.21 -6.07 -6.37
CA THR A 14 -3.77 -6.63 -5.09
C THR A 14 -2.60 -7.58 -5.33
N ILE A 15 -1.51 -7.41 -4.59
CA ILE A 15 -0.27 -8.16 -4.82
C ILE A 15 0.51 -8.38 -3.52
N ASP A 16 1.30 -9.44 -3.46
CA ASP A 16 2.26 -9.67 -2.39
C ASP A 16 3.47 -8.72 -2.49
N ALA A 17 3.98 -8.23 -1.35
CA ALA A 17 5.10 -7.29 -1.30
C ALA A 17 6.36 -7.85 -1.98
N ASN A 18 6.70 -9.11 -1.75
CA ASN A 18 7.88 -9.70 -2.34
C ASN A 18 7.72 -9.80 -3.85
N VAL A 19 6.57 -10.27 -4.33
CA VAL A 19 6.27 -10.32 -5.77
C VAL A 19 6.37 -8.93 -6.38
N PHE A 20 5.75 -7.91 -5.79
CA PHE A 20 5.82 -6.52 -6.27
C PHE A 20 7.24 -5.99 -6.39
N LEU A 21 8.10 -6.28 -5.39
CA LEU A 21 9.50 -5.87 -5.40
C LEU A 21 10.36 -6.64 -6.43
N PHE A 22 9.98 -7.87 -6.81
CA PHE A 22 10.65 -8.60 -7.89
C PHE A 22 10.14 -8.25 -9.29
N LEU A 23 8.91 -7.75 -9.41
CA LEU A 23 8.30 -7.44 -10.70
C LEU A 23 9.02 -6.32 -11.45
N ASP A 24 8.99 -6.46 -12.78
CA ASP A 24 9.29 -5.37 -13.68
C ASP A 24 8.08 -4.45 -13.81
N THR A 25 8.06 -3.38 -13.01
CA THR A 25 6.91 -2.47 -12.91
C THR A 25 6.80 -1.45 -14.06
N THR A 26 7.59 -1.57 -15.13
CA THR A 26 7.52 -0.67 -16.30
C THR A 26 6.15 -0.72 -16.97
N ASP A 27 5.57 -1.92 -17.10
CA ASP A 27 4.23 -2.10 -17.66
C ASP A 27 3.14 -1.53 -16.73
N LEU A 28 3.38 -1.54 -15.41
CA LEU A 28 2.47 -0.93 -14.41
C LEU A 28 2.54 0.60 -14.46
N ALA A 29 3.71 1.19 -14.68
CA ALA A 29 3.88 2.64 -14.83
C ALA A 29 3.24 3.21 -16.12
N CYS A 30 2.75 2.34 -17.00
CA CYS A 30 2.00 2.71 -18.21
C CYS A 30 0.57 2.16 -18.19
N SER A 31 0.11 1.68 -17.04
CA SER A 31 -1.24 1.14 -16.85
C SER A 31 -2.18 2.16 -16.22
N ASP A 32 -3.49 1.92 -16.32
CA ASP A 32 -4.53 2.76 -15.72
C ASP A 32 -4.86 2.37 -14.25
N ILE A 33 -3.89 1.78 -13.55
CA ILE A 33 -4.06 1.39 -12.14
C ILE A 33 -4.17 2.66 -11.30
N LYS A 34 -5.23 2.70 -10.49
CA LYS A 34 -5.50 3.79 -9.55
C LYS A 34 -5.29 3.36 -8.10
N VAL A 35 -5.58 2.10 -7.80
CA VAL A 35 -5.52 1.55 -6.45
C VAL A 35 -4.56 0.37 -6.41
N LEU A 36 -3.59 0.43 -5.49
CA LEU A 36 -2.68 -0.68 -5.23
C LEU A 36 -2.83 -1.13 -3.77
N LYS A 37 -3.15 -2.41 -3.58
CA LYS A 37 -3.12 -3.07 -2.27
C LYS A 37 -1.93 -4.03 -2.24
N ILE A 38 -1.03 -3.85 -1.28
CA ILE A 38 0.16 -4.68 -1.11
C ILE A 38 0.05 -5.45 0.20
N ARG A 39 0.17 -6.78 0.13
CA ARG A 39 0.26 -7.64 1.32
C ARG A 39 1.69 -7.65 1.84
N PHE A 40 1.88 -7.15 3.04
CA PHE A 40 3.14 -7.04 3.74
C PHE A 40 3.18 -8.01 4.93
N VAL A 41 4.07 -8.99 4.85
CA VAL A 41 4.31 -9.94 5.95
C VAL A 41 5.76 -9.79 6.43
N TRP A 42 6.72 -9.95 5.52
CA TRP A 42 8.15 -9.82 5.78
C TRP A 42 8.89 -9.55 4.46
N LEU A 43 9.96 -8.77 4.52
CA LEU A 43 10.80 -8.46 3.37
C LEU A 43 11.84 -9.54 3.17
N VAL A 44 11.76 -10.23 2.04
CA VAL A 44 12.91 -10.97 1.51
C VAL A 44 13.79 -9.96 0.78
N GLU A 45 15.10 -9.94 1.08
CA GLU A 45 16.06 -9.03 0.47
C GLU A 45 15.87 -8.93 -1.06
N GLY A 46 15.35 -7.79 -1.50
CA GLY A 46 14.94 -7.59 -2.88
C GLY A 46 16.02 -6.92 -3.71
N LYS A 47 16.08 -7.25 -5.01
CA LYS A 47 16.92 -6.51 -5.96
C LYS A 47 16.39 -5.08 -6.13
N ASN A 48 17.10 -4.13 -5.55
CA ASN A 48 16.73 -2.71 -5.61
C ASN A 48 17.25 -2.07 -6.90
N LYS A 49 16.56 -2.28 -8.02
CA LYS A 49 16.83 -1.52 -9.24
C LYS A 49 16.09 -0.18 -9.17
N MET A 50 16.85 0.91 -9.05
CA MET A 50 16.33 2.27 -9.17
C MET A 50 15.70 2.44 -10.56
N ARG A 51 14.51 3.06 -10.62
CA ARG A 51 13.73 3.18 -11.86
C ARG A 51 13.56 4.64 -12.27
N ILE A 52 13.62 4.86 -13.59
CA ILE A 52 13.50 6.19 -14.20
C ILE A 52 12.05 6.70 -14.13
N LYS A 53 11.05 5.81 -14.31
CA LYS A 53 9.62 6.15 -14.22
C LYS A 53 8.98 5.47 -13.02
N LYS A 54 8.35 6.25 -12.15
CA LYS A 54 7.56 5.77 -11.02
C LYS A 54 6.11 5.54 -11.44
N ILE A 55 5.42 4.61 -10.77
CA ILE A 55 3.99 4.37 -10.93
C ILE A 55 3.24 5.52 -10.26
N GLU A 56 2.25 6.07 -10.94
CA GLU A 56 1.33 7.05 -10.37
C GLU A 56 0.07 6.31 -9.92
N LEU A 57 -0.37 6.59 -8.70
CA LEU A 57 -1.50 5.93 -8.06
C LEU A 57 -2.34 6.98 -7.35
N GLN A 58 -3.64 6.72 -7.21
CA GLN A 58 -4.52 7.54 -6.37
C GLN A 58 -4.54 7.01 -4.94
N GLU A 59 -4.50 5.69 -4.76
CA GLU A 59 -4.64 5.06 -3.45
C GLU A 59 -3.63 3.92 -3.28
N LEU A 60 -3.01 3.87 -2.10
CA LEU A 60 -2.09 2.81 -1.69
C LEU A 60 -2.53 2.24 -0.35
N PHE A 61 -2.70 0.92 -0.30
CA PHE A 61 -3.05 0.18 0.90
C PHE A 61 -1.98 -0.86 1.21
N ILE A 62 -1.48 -0.88 2.44
CA ILE A 62 -0.55 -1.90 2.92
C ILE A 62 -1.30 -2.80 3.91
N GLU A 63 -1.61 -4.01 3.46
CA GLU A 63 -2.23 -5.03 4.31
C GLU A 63 -1.15 -5.71 5.14
N CYS A 64 -1.24 -5.61 6.46
CA CYS A 64 -0.26 -6.14 7.39
C CYS A 64 -0.93 -6.95 8.51
N GLU A 65 -0.13 -7.69 9.27
CA GLU A 65 -0.61 -8.38 10.46
C GLU A 65 -1.16 -7.41 11.52
N ASP A 66 -1.96 -7.94 12.43
CA ASP A 66 -2.50 -7.18 13.55
C ASP A 66 -1.38 -6.60 14.41
N ASN A 67 -1.59 -5.39 14.94
CA ASN A 67 -0.63 -4.66 15.77
C ASN A 67 0.70 -4.32 15.06
N CYS A 68 0.74 -4.34 13.72
CA CYS A 68 1.94 -3.91 12.97
C CYS A 68 2.27 -2.44 13.23
N ILE A 69 1.24 -1.61 13.42
CA ILE A 69 1.34 -0.24 13.89
C ILE A 69 0.90 -0.21 15.36
N ASP A 70 1.80 0.21 16.24
CA ASP A 70 1.50 0.41 17.65
C ASP A 70 0.46 1.53 17.83
N PRO A 71 -0.58 1.34 18.66
CA PRO A 71 -1.66 2.30 18.90
C PRO A 71 -1.21 3.71 19.29
N GLU A 72 -0.10 3.84 20.01
CA GLU A 72 0.40 5.11 20.54
C GLU A 72 1.23 5.90 19.52
N TRP A 73 1.48 5.32 18.35
CA TRP A 73 2.29 5.98 17.33
C TRP A 73 1.50 7.10 16.65
N THR A 74 2.16 8.24 16.52
CA THR A 74 1.75 9.39 15.70
C THR A 74 2.51 9.45 14.37
N LEU A 75 3.56 8.63 14.23
CA LEU A 75 4.44 8.55 13.06
C LEU A 75 4.85 7.09 12.85
N ILE A 76 4.93 6.67 11.59
CA ILE A 76 5.46 5.34 11.25
C ILE A 76 6.96 5.30 11.57
N LYS A 77 7.34 4.53 12.60
CA LYS A 77 8.73 4.44 13.08
C LYS A 77 9.32 3.03 13.11
N LYS A 78 8.54 1.99 12.82
CA LYS A 78 9.04 0.61 12.74
C LYS A 78 10.09 0.52 11.63
N ILE A 79 11.30 0.09 11.94
CA ILE A 79 12.40 0.11 10.97
C ILE A 79 12.08 -0.72 9.71
N GLU A 80 11.40 -1.85 9.86
CA GLU A 80 11.00 -2.70 8.75
C GLU A 80 9.95 -2.02 7.85
N LEU A 81 9.04 -1.25 8.44
CA LEU A 81 8.02 -0.51 7.67
C LEU A 81 8.60 0.72 6.98
N VAL A 82 9.47 1.46 7.66
CA VAL A 82 10.17 2.61 7.07
C VAL A 82 11.01 2.12 5.89
N THR A 83 11.78 1.04 6.08
CA THR A 83 12.57 0.43 5.00
C THR A 83 11.67 -0.01 3.84
N PHE A 84 10.52 -0.62 4.12
CA PHE A 84 9.58 -1.03 3.09
C PHE A 84 9.02 0.16 2.32
N ILE A 85 8.58 1.21 3.02
CA ILE A 85 8.05 2.44 2.41
C ILE A 85 9.12 3.10 1.54
N ASP A 86 10.38 3.13 1.96
CA ASP A 86 11.48 3.65 1.14
C ASP A 86 11.68 2.84 -0.14
N LEU A 87 11.50 1.51 -0.08
CA LEU A 87 11.53 0.66 -1.27
C LEU A 87 10.34 0.94 -2.20
N LEU A 88 9.16 1.21 -1.64
CA LEU A 88 7.99 1.61 -2.41
C LEU A 88 8.16 2.99 -3.05
N ALA A 89 8.70 3.96 -2.34
CA ALA A 89 8.94 5.32 -2.82
C ALA A 89 9.93 5.37 -3.99
N LYS A 90 10.78 4.36 -4.15
CA LYS A 90 11.64 4.18 -5.34
C LYS A 90 10.86 3.74 -6.59
N ARG A 91 9.66 3.20 -6.44
CA ARG A 91 8.82 2.65 -7.51
C ARG A 91 7.51 3.40 -7.72
N ILE A 92 6.99 4.07 -6.71
CA ILE A 92 5.69 4.74 -6.69
C ILE A 92 5.91 6.22 -6.42
N ASN A 93 5.16 7.08 -7.12
CA ASN A 93 5.19 8.51 -6.89
C ASN A 93 4.23 8.90 -5.75
N PHE A 94 4.75 9.00 -4.53
CA PHE A 94 3.93 9.24 -3.34
C PHE A 94 3.22 10.60 -3.36
N SER A 95 3.75 11.61 -4.06
CA SER A 95 3.09 12.92 -4.19
C SER A 95 1.79 12.88 -5.00
N THR A 96 1.53 11.78 -5.73
CA THR A 96 0.28 11.58 -6.48
C THR A 96 -0.81 10.90 -5.66
N LEU A 97 -0.45 10.34 -4.50
CA LEU A 97 -1.40 9.63 -3.65
C LEU A 97 -2.36 10.61 -2.99
N LYS A 98 -3.65 10.34 -3.16
CA LYS A 98 -4.73 10.97 -2.40
C LYS A 98 -4.99 10.26 -1.09
N TYR A 99 -4.70 8.96 -1.04
CA TYR A 99 -4.91 8.14 0.15
C TYR A 99 -3.79 7.11 0.32
N PHE A 100 -3.26 7.03 1.54
CA PHE A 100 -2.29 6.03 1.94
C PHE A 100 -2.66 5.47 3.30
N ALA A 101 -2.80 4.14 3.41
CA ALA A 101 -3.21 3.52 4.67
C ALA A 101 -2.59 2.15 4.90
N PHE A 102 -2.41 1.82 6.18
CA PHE A 102 -2.17 0.46 6.65
C PHE A 102 -3.49 -0.18 7.04
N ILE A 103 -3.68 -1.43 6.62
CA ILE A 103 -4.88 -2.22 6.90
C ILE A 103 -4.48 -3.48 7.65
N SER A 104 -5.16 -3.75 8.75
CA SER A 104 -5.16 -5.05 9.44
C SER A 104 -6.60 -5.50 9.67
N ASN A 105 -6.80 -6.66 10.31
CA ASN A 105 -8.15 -7.09 10.68
C ASN A 105 -8.75 -6.23 11.79
N LYS A 106 -7.90 -5.54 12.57
CA LYS A 106 -8.31 -4.75 13.73
C LYS A 106 -8.52 -3.27 13.43
N GLU A 107 -7.79 -2.72 12.48
CA GLU A 107 -7.82 -1.30 12.21
C GLU A 107 -7.37 -0.96 10.80
N LEU A 108 -7.82 0.21 10.36
CA LEU A 108 -7.21 0.98 9.28
C LEU A 108 -6.53 2.20 9.88
N VAL A 109 -5.29 2.44 9.48
CA VAL A 109 -4.48 3.59 9.88
C VAL A 109 -4.16 4.41 8.64
N ALA A 110 -4.77 5.59 8.52
CA ALA A 110 -4.48 6.52 7.43
C ALA A 110 -3.22 7.31 7.74
N VAL A 111 -2.39 7.51 6.73
CA VAL A 111 -1.05 8.09 6.84
C VAL A 111 -0.86 9.15 5.76
N ASP A 112 -0.27 10.27 6.14
CA ASP A 112 0.15 11.30 5.18
C ASP A 112 1.32 10.75 4.33
N PRO A 113 1.21 10.70 3.00
CA PRO A 113 2.20 10.04 2.15
C PRO A 113 3.54 10.78 2.08
N ASN A 114 3.60 12.05 2.46
CA ASN A 114 4.83 12.86 2.38
C ASN A 114 5.61 12.88 3.70
N THR A 115 4.90 12.79 4.82
CA THR A 115 5.47 12.92 6.18
C THR A 115 5.46 11.61 6.95
N LEU A 116 4.67 10.62 6.50
CA LEU A 116 4.39 9.37 7.20
C LEU A 116 3.71 9.55 8.58
N MET A 117 3.21 10.74 8.86
CA MET A 117 2.41 11.03 10.04
C MET A 117 1.08 10.29 9.97
N ILE A 118 0.65 9.74 11.09
CA ILE A 118 -0.66 9.09 11.21
C ILE A 118 -1.72 10.19 11.30
N VAL A 119 -2.65 10.17 10.34
CA VAL A 119 -3.71 11.17 10.21
C VAL A 119 -4.98 10.72 10.94
N SER A 120 -5.34 9.44 10.81
CA SER A 120 -6.51 8.88 11.48
C SER A 120 -6.38 7.39 11.73
N ARG A 121 -7.19 6.89 12.67
CA ARG A 121 -7.36 5.47 12.95
C ARG A 121 -8.84 5.12 12.96
N HIS A 122 -9.17 4.03 12.30
CA HIS A 122 -10.52 3.48 12.28
C HIS A 122 -10.45 2.03 12.73
N GLN A 123 -11.07 1.71 13.87
CA GLN A 123 -11.17 0.34 14.31
C GLN A 123 -12.08 -0.44 13.37
N GLY A 124 -11.64 -1.63 12.99
CA GLY A 124 -12.47 -2.62 12.31
C GLY A 124 -13.63 -3.01 13.21
N THR A 125 -14.84 -3.02 12.67
CA THR A 125 -16.00 -3.55 13.39
C THR A 125 -15.87 -5.09 13.45
N LYS A 126 -15.58 -5.62 14.65
CA LYS A 126 -15.49 -7.04 15.06
C LYS A 126 -15.57 -8.13 13.96
N THR A 127 -14.47 -8.90 13.85
CA THR A 127 -14.30 -10.27 13.29
C THR A 127 -15.41 -10.83 12.41
N HIS A 128 -15.15 -10.89 11.10
CA HIS A 128 -15.82 -11.83 10.20
C HIS A 128 -14.80 -12.54 9.31
N HIS A 129 -15.12 -13.80 9.01
CA HIS A 129 -14.35 -14.79 8.24
C HIS A 129 -13.40 -14.21 7.14
N PRO A 130 -12.25 -14.86 6.86
CA PRO A 130 -11.24 -14.44 5.86
C PRO A 130 -11.72 -14.36 4.40
N SER A 131 -13.02 -14.49 4.16
CA SER A 131 -13.65 -14.52 2.83
C SER A 131 -14.44 -13.26 2.48
N GLN A 132 -14.56 -12.28 3.39
CA GLN A 132 -15.40 -11.09 3.15
C GLN A 132 -14.60 -9.79 3.17
N THR A 133 -14.88 -8.96 2.17
CA THR A 133 -14.35 -7.61 1.98
C THR A 133 -14.63 -6.74 3.20
N ILE A 134 -13.59 -6.17 3.79
CA ILE A 134 -13.71 -5.18 4.86
C ILE A 134 -14.24 -3.87 4.23
N THR A 135 -15.43 -3.43 4.64
CA THR A 135 -15.98 -2.12 4.32
C THR A 135 -15.76 -1.18 5.49
N TYR A 136 -15.11 -0.05 5.23
CA TYR A 136 -14.97 1.04 6.19
C TYR A 136 -16.19 1.96 6.09
N LYS A 137 -16.62 2.54 7.21
CA LYS A 137 -17.62 3.61 7.17
C LYS A 137 -16.98 4.83 6.52
N ASP A 138 -17.49 5.24 5.38
CA ASP A 138 -17.18 6.53 4.76
C ASP A 138 -17.42 7.63 5.80
N ASN A 139 -16.36 8.32 6.21
CA ASN A 139 -16.48 9.52 7.00
C ASN A 139 -16.44 10.70 6.02
N PRO A 140 -17.54 11.46 5.85
CA PRO A 140 -17.66 12.48 4.80
C PRO A 140 -16.85 13.77 5.06
N ASN A 141 -15.95 13.79 6.05
CA ASN A 141 -15.21 14.99 6.45
C ASN A 141 -13.81 15.08 5.82
N PHE A 142 -13.72 14.86 4.52
CA PHE A 142 -12.55 15.24 3.72
C PHE A 142 -13.03 16.18 2.60
N GLU A 143 -13.15 17.46 2.96
CA GLU A 143 -13.07 18.60 2.03
C GLU A 143 -11.69 19.25 2.15
#